data_AF-A0A561ERY6-F1
#
_entry.id   AF-A0A561ERY6-F1
#
_cell.length_a   1.000
_cell.length_b   1.000
_cell.length_c   1.000
_cell.angle_alpha   90.00
_cell.angle_beta   90.00
_cell.angle_gamma   90.00
#
_symmetry.space_group_name_H-M   'P 1'
#
loop_
_entity.id
_entity.type
_entity.pdbx_description
1 polymer ?
#
loop_
_entity_poly.entity_id
_entity_poly.type
_entity_poly.pdbx_seq_one_letter_code
_entity_poly.pdbx_strand_id
1 'polypeptide(L)'
;MAAKDSKTAKPKTAREKKVDEIRDAISRAASVVAEGNAEALENLTAEVHRLIGELRGTGVAAEKATLRNEFEKAVAKAQRAAKKAAKAKPVEAVVILHTVDYRTNPETVKRVGETAKKIADGFAIQRKASDLALEIAQSNFSARVLIDDKNGEPDWQATTAQGKQISKDAYAAAGQALGVENDEEARLQLASLVRSVQDQSRTAAVLYHRELSEKGDQHPDAPRWKKAAEAFPDAKLGDAVVQFYKLPELTKAEELRAKRELEGGNGGDGEGDGEKGHTPRFFANLSALKDAAEKAAENAPKLKEETDKATARAELKTLMESMAAILKTL
;
A
#
# COMPACT_ATOMS: atom_id res chain seq x y z
N MET A 1 59.84 12.04 36.09
CA MET A 1 59.22 11.03 36.96
C MET A 1 57.71 11.10 36.77
N ALA A 2 57.14 10.20 35.97
CA ALA A 2 55.70 10.16 35.70
C ALA A 2 55.06 9.13 36.65
N ALA A 3 54.16 9.61 37.51
CA ALA A 3 53.32 8.77 38.35
C ALA A 3 52.33 7.99 37.47
N LYS A 4 52.36 6.66 37.58
CA LYS A 4 51.34 5.77 37.03
C LYS A 4 50.12 5.81 37.95
N ASP A 5 49.04 6.43 37.49
CA ASP A 5 47.72 6.23 38.07
C ASP A 5 47.18 4.85 37.67
N SER A 6 47.45 3.84 38.49
CA SER A 6 46.74 2.56 38.44
C SER A 6 45.37 2.72 39.10
N LYS A 7 44.33 2.94 38.30
CA LYS A 7 42.94 2.96 38.76
C LYS A 7 42.51 1.54 39.15
N THR A 8 42.62 1.21 40.43
CA THR A 8 42.21 -0.07 41.02
C THR A 8 40.70 -0.27 40.87
N ALA A 9 40.31 -1.34 40.17
CA ALA A 9 38.90 -1.73 40.02
C ALA A 9 38.32 -2.14 41.39
N LYS A 10 37.20 -1.53 41.76
CA LYS A 10 36.47 -1.83 43.00
C LYS A 10 36.01 -3.31 42.99
N PRO A 11 36.15 -4.08 44.09
CA PRO A 11 35.77 -5.48 44.11
C PRO A 11 34.26 -5.64 43.88
N LYS A 12 33.89 -6.51 42.93
CA LYS A 12 32.49 -6.80 42.59
C LYS A 12 31.73 -7.31 43.82
N THR A 13 30.55 -6.75 44.04
CA THR A 13 29.61 -7.17 45.09
C THR A 13 29.09 -8.59 44.80
N ALA A 14 28.59 -9.28 45.84
CA ALA A 14 28.00 -10.61 45.69
C ALA A 14 26.82 -10.63 44.69
N ARG A 15 26.09 -9.50 44.58
CA ARG A 15 25.01 -9.30 43.61
C ARG A 15 25.54 -9.24 42.18
N GLU A 16 26.58 -8.46 41.92
CA GLU A 16 27.20 -8.36 40.59
C GLU A 16 27.77 -9.71 40.14
N LYS A 17 28.39 -10.47 41.04
CA LYS A 17 28.85 -11.84 40.73
C LYS A 17 27.70 -12.76 40.33
N LYS A 18 26.56 -12.69 41.03
CA LYS A 18 25.36 -13.48 40.70
C LYS A 18 24.72 -13.07 39.37
N VAL A 19 24.74 -11.79 39.04
CA VAL A 19 24.27 -11.30 37.73
C VAL A 19 25.18 -11.77 36.60
N ASP A 20 26.50 -11.78 36.82
CA ASP A 20 27.46 -12.34 35.87
C ASP A 20 27.23 -13.85 35.67
N GLU A 21 27.03 -14.63 36.75
CA GLU A 21 26.68 -16.06 36.67
C GLU A 21 25.41 -16.31 35.83
N ILE A 22 24.38 -15.47 35.98
CA ILE A 22 23.14 -15.56 35.20
C ILE A 22 23.41 -15.24 33.73
N ARG A 23 24.21 -14.21 33.43
CA ARG A 23 24.56 -13.84 32.04
C ARG A 23 25.42 -14.90 31.36
N ASP A 24 26.32 -15.53 32.08
CA ASP A 24 27.10 -16.67 31.59
C ASP A 24 26.17 -17.85 31.28
N ALA A 25 25.18 -18.14 32.13
CA ALA A 25 24.15 -19.12 31.83
C ALA A 25 23.29 -18.75 30.60
N ILE A 26 22.91 -17.48 30.44
CA ILE A 26 22.20 -17.00 29.26
C ILE A 26 23.04 -17.18 27.98
N SER A 27 24.35 -16.94 28.05
CA SER A 27 25.25 -17.09 26.89
C SER A 27 25.34 -18.53 26.38
N ARG A 28 25.16 -19.53 27.27
CA ARG A 28 25.15 -20.96 26.94
C ARG A 28 23.88 -21.40 26.18
N ALA A 29 22.82 -20.58 26.17
CA ALA A 29 21.56 -20.90 25.48
C ALA A 29 21.76 -21.13 23.97
N ALA A 30 22.71 -20.42 23.35
CA ALA A 30 23.03 -20.61 21.94
C ALA A 30 23.60 -22.00 21.64
N SER A 31 24.53 -22.48 22.47
CA SER A 31 25.16 -23.80 22.32
C SER A 31 24.18 -24.94 22.57
N VAL A 32 23.40 -24.85 23.65
CA VAL A 32 22.41 -25.88 24.01
C VAL A 32 21.32 -26.02 22.94
N VAL A 33 20.88 -24.90 22.35
CA VAL A 33 19.92 -24.92 21.24
C VAL A 33 20.55 -25.45 19.94
N ALA A 34 21.82 -25.16 19.68
CA ALA A 34 22.54 -25.68 18.51
C ALA A 34 22.75 -27.21 18.58
N GLU A 35 22.94 -27.76 19.77
CA GLU A 35 23.04 -29.20 20.02
C GLU A 35 21.70 -29.94 19.87
N GLY A 36 20.57 -29.21 19.80
CA GLY A 36 19.24 -29.80 19.60
C GLY A 36 18.72 -30.63 20.78
N ASN A 37 19.36 -30.51 21.95
CA ASN A 37 19.00 -31.26 23.14
C ASN A 37 17.91 -30.53 23.94
N ALA A 38 16.66 -30.96 23.78
CA ALA A 38 15.49 -30.35 24.43
C ALA A 38 15.56 -30.44 25.98
N GLU A 39 16.06 -31.56 26.51
CA GLU A 39 16.21 -31.78 27.96
C GLU A 39 17.27 -30.84 28.56
N ALA A 40 18.38 -30.63 27.85
CA ALA A 40 19.40 -29.67 28.26
C ALA A 40 18.89 -28.22 28.23
N LEU A 41 18.01 -27.87 27.28
CA LEU A 41 17.40 -26.54 27.22
C LEU A 41 16.40 -26.30 28.35
N GLU A 42 15.63 -27.32 28.72
CA GLU A 42 14.71 -27.28 29.85
C GLU A 42 15.48 -27.13 31.18
N ASN A 43 16.54 -27.91 31.36
CA ASN A 43 17.42 -27.81 32.52
C ASN A 43 18.09 -26.43 32.63
N LEU A 44 18.58 -25.88 31.51
CA LEU A 44 19.15 -24.52 31.48
C LEU A 44 18.11 -23.45 31.81
N THR A 45 16.88 -23.62 31.34
CA THR A 45 15.75 -22.72 31.66
C THR A 45 15.44 -22.73 33.16
N ALA A 46 15.36 -23.93 33.75
CA ALA A 46 15.16 -24.09 35.19
C ALA A 46 16.31 -23.50 36.02
N GLU A 47 17.56 -23.70 35.59
CA GLU A 47 18.76 -23.13 36.23
C GLU A 47 18.74 -21.60 36.22
N VAL A 48 18.50 -20.97 35.06
CA VAL A 48 18.43 -19.52 34.91
C VAL A 48 17.29 -18.93 35.74
N HIS A 49 16.10 -19.55 35.74
CA HIS A 49 14.97 -19.09 36.55
C HIS A 49 15.24 -19.20 38.06
N ARG A 50 15.90 -20.28 38.51
CA ARG A 50 16.32 -20.43 39.90
C ARG A 50 17.32 -19.34 40.31
N LEU A 51 18.37 -19.12 39.51
CA LEU A 51 19.39 -18.10 39.79
C LEU A 51 18.80 -16.68 39.80
N ILE A 52 17.91 -16.35 38.87
CA ILE A 52 17.16 -15.08 38.88
C ILE A 52 16.29 -14.98 40.14
N GLY A 53 15.69 -16.09 40.58
CA GLY A 53 14.91 -16.16 41.83
C GLY A 53 15.72 -15.78 43.08
N GLU A 54 16.99 -16.14 43.10
CA GLU A 54 17.91 -15.93 44.23
C GLU A 54 18.40 -14.48 44.40
N LEU A 55 18.23 -13.60 43.39
CA LEU A 55 18.57 -12.19 43.53
C LEU A 55 17.69 -11.52 44.61
N ARG A 56 18.32 -10.78 45.54
CA ARG A 56 17.66 -10.06 46.66
C ARG A 56 18.19 -8.64 46.79
N GLY A 57 17.33 -7.73 47.27
CA GLY A 57 17.67 -6.32 47.52
C GLY A 57 16.76 -5.30 46.81
N THR A 58 16.99 -4.02 47.07
CA THR A 58 16.25 -2.90 46.46
C THR A 58 16.58 -2.76 44.97
N GLY A 59 15.55 -2.56 44.14
CA GLY A 59 15.68 -2.43 42.68
C GLY A 59 15.82 -3.76 41.91
N VAL A 60 15.81 -4.91 42.60
CA VAL A 60 16.02 -6.23 41.98
C VAL A 60 14.87 -6.66 41.07
N ALA A 61 13.64 -6.18 41.27
CA ALA A 61 12.51 -6.56 40.43
C ALA A 61 12.73 -6.21 38.94
N ALA A 62 13.25 -5.01 38.67
CA ALA A 62 13.58 -4.57 37.31
C ALA A 62 14.76 -5.35 36.71
N GLU A 63 15.76 -5.70 37.52
CA GLU A 63 16.92 -6.50 37.11
C GLU A 63 16.53 -7.95 36.80
N LYS A 64 15.66 -8.57 37.61
CA LYS A 64 15.07 -9.90 37.33
C LYS A 64 14.28 -9.90 36.03
N ALA A 65 13.46 -8.87 35.79
CA ALA A 65 12.70 -8.74 34.54
C ALA A 65 13.61 -8.59 33.33
N THR A 66 14.70 -7.81 33.45
CA THR A 66 15.68 -7.62 32.39
C THR A 66 16.38 -8.94 32.05
N LEU A 67 16.85 -9.69 33.06
CA LEU A 67 17.54 -10.97 32.86
C LEU A 67 16.63 -12.07 32.26
N ARG A 68 15.34 -12.10 32.63
CA ARG A 68 14.37 -13.01 32.00
C ARG A 68 14.18 -12.68 30.52
N ASN A 69 13.99 -11.39 30.21
CA ASN A 69 13.86 -10.93 28.82
C ASN A 69 15.12 -11.20 27.99
N GLU A 70 16.32 -11.04 28.58
CA GLU A 70 17.59 -11.39 27.94
C GLU A 70 17.68 -12.89 27.63
N PHE A 71 17.28 -13.75 28.57
CA PHE A 71 17.25 -15.20 28.37
C PHE A 71 16.27 -15.61 27.26
N GLU A 72 15.02 -15.14 27.32
CA GLU A 72 13.99 -15.46 26.32
C GLU A 72 14.43 -15.01 24.91
N LYS A 73 15.02 -13.82 24.80
CA LYS A 73 15.57 -13.32 23.52
C LYS A 73 16.74 -14.18 23.04
N ALA A 74 17.63 -14.62 23.93
CA ALA A 74 18.75 -15.48 23.58
C ALA A 74 18.28 -16.84 23.05
N VAL A 75 17.31 -17.48 23.72
CA VAL A 75 16.70 -18.75 23.29
C VAL A 75 15.98 -18.58 21.97
N ALA A 76 15.14 -17.55 21.81
CA ALA A 76 14.41 -17.31 20.56
C ALA A 76 15.35 -17.02 19.38
N LYS A 77 16.42 -16.25 19.60
CA LYS A 77 17.46 -15.98 18.60
C LYS A 77 18.20 -17.26 18.22
N ALA A 78 18.58 -18.07 19.20
CA ALA A 78 19.26 -19.34 18.97
C ALA A 78 18.38 -20.35 18.22
N GLN A 79 17.09 -20.45 18.55
CA GLN A 79 16.15 -21.34 17.87
C GLN A 79 15.92 -20.91 16.41
N ARG A 80 15.86 -19.60 16.14
CA ARG A 80 15.82 -19.07 14.77
C ARG A 80 17.10 -19.39 13.99
N ALA A 81 18.26 -19.31 14.62
CA ALA A 81 19.54 -19.66 14.01
C ALA A 81 19.65 -21.17 13.72
N ALA A 82 19.26 -22.02 14.68
CA ALA A 82 19.23 -23.48 14.50
C ALA A 82 18.26 -23.91 13.38
N LYS A 83 17.09 -23.27 13.26
CA LYS A 83 16.16 -23.50 12.13
C LYS A 83 16.73 -23.06 10.78
N LYS A 84 17.52 -21.99 10.72
CA LYS A 84 18.25 -21.58 9.51
C LYS A 84 19.38 -22.56 9.17
N ALA A 85 20.11 -23.07 10.17
CA ALA A 85 21.19 -24.05 9.99
C ALA A 85 20.67 -25.44 9.59
N ALA A 86 19.54 -25.91 10.14
CA ALA A 86 18.91 -27.17 9.76
C ALA A 86 18.36 -27.18 8.31
N LYS A 87 18.06 -25.99 7.76
CA LYS A 87 17.71 -25.81 6.33
C LYS A 87 18.93 -25.75 5.41
N ALA A 88 20.15 -25.74 5.96
CA ALA A 88 21.41 -25.74 5.22
C ALA A 88 22.07 -27.13 5.19
N LYS A 89 21.28 -28.22 5.10
CA LYS A 89 21.84 -29.47 4.58
C LYS A 89 22.23 -29.24 3.12
N PRO A 90 23.42 -29.68 2.67
CA PRO A 90 23.79 -29.57 1.27
C PRO A 90 22.80 -30.41 0.47
N VAL A 91 22.03 -29.75 -0.39
CA VAL A 91 21.33 -30.42 -1.48
C VAL A 91 22.43 -30.82 -2.45
N GLU A 92 22.83 -32.09 -2.44
CA GLU A 92 23.51 -32.67 -3.60
C GLU A 92 22.59 -32.47 -4.80
N ALA A 93 23.14 -31.87 -5.85
CA ALA A 93 22.48 -31.14 -6.93
C ALA A 93 22.00 -29.74 -6.53
N VAL A 94 22.90 -28.75 -6.67
CA VAL A 94 22.47 -27.43 -7.12
C VAL A 94 21.82 -27.63 -8.48
N VAL A 95 20.50 -27.79 -8.52
CA VAL A 95 19.74 -27.56 -9.74
C VAL A 95 19.90 -26.07 -10.00
N ILE A 96 20.85 -25.72 -10.86
CA ILE A 96 20.88 -24.41 -11.51
C ILE A 96 19.60 -24.40 -12.33
N LEU A 97 18.51 -23.89 -11.75
CA LEU A 97 17.32 -23.54 -12.51
C LEU A 97 17.74 -22.37 -13.39
N HIS A 98 18.17 -22.68 -14.61
CA HIS A 98 18.32 -21.68 -15.62
C HIS A 98 16.95 -21.03 -15.81
N THR A 99 16.84 -19.74 -15.53
CA THR A 99 15.69 -18.94 -15.93
C THR A 99 15.64 -18.99 -17.44
N VAL A 100 14.73 -19.79 -17.99
CA VAL A 100 14.49 -19.83 -19.43
C VAL A 100 13.87 -18.50 -19.80
N ASP A 101 14.46 -17.79 -20.76
CA ASP A 101 13.80 -16.62 -21.34
C ASP A 101 12.44 -17.08 -21.89
N TYR A 102 11.35 -16.55 -21.34
CA TYR A 102 10.01 -16.97 -21.73
C TYR A 102 9.77 -16.78 -23.24
N ARG A 103 10.54 -15.88 -23.88
CA ARG A 103 10.48 -15.62 -25.33
C ARG A 103 10.99 -16.78 -26.17
N THR A 104 11.83 -17.66 -25.62
CA THR A 104 12.33 -18.83 -26.33
C THR A 104 11.41 -20.05 -26.19
N ASN A 105 10.37 -19.96 -25.35
CA ASN A 105 9.34 -20.99 -25.23
C ASN A 105 8.09 -20.59 -26.05
N PRO A 106 7.79 -21.28 -27.17
CA PRO A 106 6.65 -20.94 -28.02
C PRO A 106 5.30 -20.99 -27.32
N GLU A 107 5.12 -21.91 -26.35
CA GLU A 107 3.88 -22.01 -25.58
C GLU A 107 3.74 -20.81 -24.62
N THR A 108 4.83 -20.38 -23.98
CA THR A 108 4.81 -19.22 -23.10
C THR A 108 4.59 -17.93 -23.88
N VAL A 109 5.24 -17.74 -25.03
CA VAL A 109 4.97 -16.61 -25.94
C VAL A 109 3.51 -16.57 -26.36
N LYS A 110 2.94 -17.72 -26.74
CA LYS A 110 1.52 -17.82 -27.10
C LYS A 110 0.61 -17.39 -25.95
N ARG A 111 0.86 -17.88 -24.72
CA ARG A 111 0.09 -17.50 -23.51
C ARG A 111 0.23 -16.01 -23.17
N VAL A 112 1.41 -15.42 -23.36
CA VAL A 112 1.62 -13.97 -23.22
C VAL A 112 0.79 -13.20 -24.23
N GLY A 113 0.75 -13.64 -25.50
CA GLY A 113 -0.09 -13.03 -26.54
C GLY A 113 -1.59 -13.12 -26.23
N GLU A 114 -2.06 -14.29 -25.77
CA GLU A 114 -3.45 -14.48 -25.34
C GLU A 114 -3.81 -13.60 -24.13
N THR A 115 -2.89 -13.46 -23.18
CA THR A 115 -3.07 -12.61 -22.00
C THR A 115 -3.07 -11.13 -22.39
N ALA A 116 -2.17 -10.69 -23.27
CA ALA A 116 -2.14 -9.33 -23.79
C ALA A 116 -3.45 -8.98 -24.53
N LYS A 117 -4.01 -9.92 -25.30
CA LYS A 117 -5.32 -9.75 -25.94
C LYS A 117 -6.42 -9.56 -24.89
N LYS A 118 -6.48 -10.40 -23.85
CA LYS A 118 -7.46 -10.25 -22.76
C LYS A 118 -7.31 -8.92 -22.01
N ILE A 119 -6.08 -8.45 -21.80
CA ILE A 119 -5.81 -7.13 -21.20
C ILE A 119 -6.34 -6.01 -22.12
N ALA A 120 -6.08 -6.09 -23.43
CA ALA A 120 -6.57 -5.10 -24.39
C ALA A 120 -8.11 -5.08 -24.45
N ASP A 121 -8.75 -6.24 -24.49
CA ASP A 121 -10.20 -6.38 -24.48
C ASP A 121 -10.79 -5.82 -23.16
N GLY A 122 -10.18 -6.16 -22.03
CA GLY A 122 -10.56 -5.65 -20.70
C GLY A 122 -10.41 -4.13 -20.58
N PHE A 123 -9.31 -3.57 -21.11
CA PHE A 123 -9.10 -2.13 -21.16
C PHE A 123 -10.16 -1.42 -22.01
N ALA A 124 -10.52 -1.99 -23.17
CA ALA A 124 -11.55 -1.42 -24.03
C ALA A 124 -12.93 -1.40 -23.34
N ILE A 125 -13.27 -2.46 -22.60
CA ILE A 125 -14.50 -2.53 -21.80
C ILE A 125 -14.46 -1.51 -20.66
N GLN A 126 -13.35 -1.45 -19.92
CA GLN A 126 -13.20 -0.52 -18.80
C GLN A 126 -13.28 0.94 -19.27
N ARG A 127 -12.70 1.27 -20.42
CA ARG A 127 -12.79 2.60 -21.01
C ARG A 127 -14.24 2.97 -21.31
N LYS A 128 -15.00 2.08 -21.96
CA LYS A 128 -16.44 2.31 -22.21
C LYS A 128 -17.24 2.49 -20.92
N ALA A 129 -16.94 1.69 -19.89
CA ALA A 129 -17.58 1.83 -18.58
C ALA A 129 -17.24 3.17 -17.91
N SER A 130 -15.99 3.64 -18.03
CA SER A 130 -15.57 4.95 -17.53
C SER A 130 -16.23 6.10 -18.30
N ASP A 131 -16.34 5.99 -19.62
CA ASP A 131 -17.02 6.99 -20.47
C ASP A 131 -18.50 7.08 -20.09
N LEU A 132 -19.18 5.94 -19.91
CA LEU A 132 -20.57 5.90 -19.45
C LEU A 132 -20.73 6.48 -18.03
N ALA A 133 -19.80 6.20 -17.12
CA ALA A 133 -19.82 6.78 -15.79
C ALA A 133 -19.69 8.32 -15.82
N LEU A 134 -18.90 8.85 -16.76
CA LEU A 134 -18.80 10.29 -17.00
C LEU A 134 -20.11 10.87 -17.56
N GLU A 135 -20.74 10.22 -18.53
CA GLU A 135 -22.05 10.64 -19.07
C GLU A 135 -23.14 10.71 -17.98
N ILE A 136 -23.17 9.71 -17.09
CA ILE A 136 -24.08 9.71 -15.94
C ILE A 136 -23.72 10.84 -14.97
N ALA A 137 -22.43 11.08 -14.73
CA ALA A 137 -21.98 12.17 -13.87
C ALA A 137 -22.38 13.56 -14.43
N GLN A 138 -22.23 13.75 -15.75
CA GLN A 138 -22.68 14.95 -16.46
C GLN A 138 -24.19 15.12 -16.37
N SER A 139 -24.96 14.06 -16.61
CA SER A 139 -26.43 14.08 -16.49
C SER A 139 -26.88 14.44 -15.08
N ASN A 140 -26.25 13.86 -14.05
CA ASN A 140 -26.49 14.19 -12.65
C ASN A 140 -26.15 15.63 -12.32
N PHE A 141 -25.03 16.15 -12.83
CA PHE A 141 -24.62 17.54 -12.63
C PHE A 141 -25.59 18.51 -13.31
N SER A 142 -25.93 18.26 -14.58
CA SER A 142 -26.89 19.07 -15.35
C SER A 142 -28.26 19.09 -14.70
N ALA A 143 -28.78 17.96 -14.21
CA ALA A 143 -30.05 17.93 -13.49
C ALA A 143 -30.00 18.74 -12.20
N ARG A 144 -28.86 18.72 -11.51
CA ARG A 144 -28.67 19.41 -10.23
C ARG A 144 -28.62 20.93 -10.38
N VAL A 145 -27.96 21.45 -11.41
CA VAL A 145 -27.90 22.90 -11.65
C VAL A 145 -29.23 23.52 -12.09
N LEU A 146 -30.25 22.69 -12.37
CA LEU A 146 -31.63 23.14 -12.59
C LEU A 146 -32.39 23.41 -11.28
N ILE A 147 -31.85 22.96 -10.14
CA ILE A 147 -32.42 23.24 -8.82
C ILE A 147 -31.77 24.51 -8.30
N ASP A 148 -32.61 25.48 -7.95
CA ASP A 148 -32.16 26.71 -7.31
C ASP A 148 -32.13 26.54 -5.78
N ASP A 149 -31.10 27.07 -5.14
CA ASP A 149 -30.97 27.13 -3.69
C ASP A 149 -31.84 28.26 -3.10
N LYS A 150 -31.75 28.44 -1.78
CA LYS A 150 -32.47 29.51 -1.07
C LYS A 150 -32.10 30.93 -1.52
N ASN A 151 -30.96 31.10 -2.19
CA ASN A 151 -30.48 32.37 -2.72
C ASN A 151 -30.85 32.55 -4.20
N GLY A 152 -31.57 31.59 -4.79
CA GLY A 152 -31.89 31.59 -6.22
C GLY A 152 -30.69 31.27 -7.10
N GLU A 153 -29.73 30.48 -6.60
CA GLU A 153 -28.51 30.09 -7.30
C GLU A 153 -28.52 28.59 -7.61
N PRO A 154 -27.94 28.15 -8.74
CA PRO A 154 -27.86 26.73 -9.06
C PRO A 154 -27.19 25.92 -7.93
N ASP A 155 -27.84 24.83 -7.48
CA ASP A 155 -27.36 23.98 -6.38
C ASP A 155 -26.25 23.01 -6.81
N TRP A 156 -25.23 23.51 -7.51
CA TRP A 156 -24.15 22.69 -8.07
C TRP A 156 -23.43 21.82 -7.01
N GLN A 157 -23.36 22.29 -5.75
CA GLN A 157 -22.78 21.55 -4.62
C GLN A 157 -23.68 20.45 -4.03
N ALA A 158 -24.94 20.35 -4.46
CA ALA A 158 -25.96 19.53 -3.79
C ALA A 158 -26.06 19.86 -2.29
N THR A 159 -26.15 21.14 -1.95
CA THR A 159 -26.42 21.59 -0.58
C THR A 159 -27.88 21.34 -0.19
N THR A 160 -28.80 21.44 -1.15
CA THR A 160 -30.24 21.26 -0.91
C THR A 160 -30.61 19.79 -0.77
N ALA A 161 -31.73 19.53 -0.10
CA ALA A 161 -32.28 18.17 0.00
C ALA A 161 -32.64 17.60 -1.38
N GLN A 162 -33.20 18.44 -2.26
CA GLN A 162 -33.58 18.04 -3.62
C GLN A 162 -32.35 17.71 -4.48
N GLY A 163 -31.30 18.53 -4.43
CA GLY A 163 -30.05 18.28 -5.15
C GLY A 163 -29.35 16.98 -4.74
N LYS A 164 -29.44 16.61 -3.44
CA LYS A 164 -28.97 15.31 -2.93
C LYS A 164 -29.86 14.15 -3.35
N GLN A 165 -31.14 14.40 -3.62
CA GLN A 165 -32.12 13.37 -3.92
C GLN A 165 -32.08 12.93 -5.39
N ILE A 166 -31.75 13.81 -6.34
CA ILE A 166 -31.66 13.48 -7.78
C ILE A 166 -30.87 12.19 -8.02
N SER A 167 -29.64 12.12 -7.54
CA SER A 167 -28.78 10.96 -7.80
C SER A 167 -29.33 9.71 -7.10
N LYS A 168 -29.96 9.85 -5.93
CA LYS A 168 -30.58 8.71 -5.22
C LYS A 168 -31.76 8.16 -6.00
N ASP A 169 -32.64 9.02 -6.50
CA ASP A 169 -33.82 8.63 -7.26
C ASP A 169 -33.42 7.97 -8.59
N ALA A 170 -32.41 8.53 -9.28
CA ALA A 170 -31.86 7.94 -10.50
C ALA A 170 -31.31 6.53 -10.27
N TYR A 171 -30.52 6.32 -9.21
CA TYR A 171 -29.98 4.99 -8.89
C TYR A 171 -31.03 4.02 -8.36
N ALA A 172 -32.03 4.50 -7.61
CA ALA A 172 -33.15 3.69 -7.16
C ALA A 172 -33.98 3.19 -8.34
N ALA A 173 -34.32 4.08 -9.29
CA ALA A 173 -35.03 3.71 -10.51
C ALA A 173 -34.24 2.72 -11.37
N ALA A 174 -32.93 2.93 -11.52
CA ALA A 174 -32.05 1.99 -12.22
C ALA A 174 -32.00 0.61 -11.52
N GLY A 175 -31.90 0.61 -10.18
CA GLY A 175 -31.92 -0.62 -9.39
C GLY A 175 -33.22 -1.41 -9.56
N GLN A 176 -34.37 -0.73 -9.50
CA GLN A 176 -35.68 -1.35 -9.74
C GLN A 176 -35.79 -1.94 -11.15
N ALA A 177 -35.36 -1.19 -12.17
CA ALA A 177 -35.37 -1.67 -13.56
C ALA A 177 -34.47 -2.91 -13.79
N LEU A 178 -33.37 -3.01 -13.05
CA LEU A 178 -32.42 -4.12 -13.11
C LEU A 178 -32.76 -5.27 -12.16
N GLY A 179 -33.79 -5.14 -11.32
CA GLY A 179 -34.17 -6.17 -10.36
C GLY A 179 -33.14 -6.42 -9.25
N VAL A 180 -32.29 -5.45 -8.92
CA VAL A 180 -31.17 -5.62 -7.96
C VAL A 180 -31.61 -5.95 -6.53
N GLU A 181 -32.88 -5.78 -6.19
CA GLU A 181 -33.41 -6.10 -4.85
C GLU A 181 -33.30 -7.59 -4.50
N ASN A 182 -33.26 -8.47 -5.51
CA ASN A 182 -33.17 -9.91 -5.34
C ASN A 182 -31.82 -10.51 -5.78
N ASP A 183 -30.85 -9.66 -6.16
CA ASP A 183 -29.55 -10.08 -6.69
C ASP A 183 -28.42 -9.28 -6.02
N GLU A 184 -27.71 -9.95 -5.11
CA GLU A 184 -26.59 -9.35 -4.36
C GLU A 184 -25.42 -8.96 -5.27
N GLU A 185 -25.16 -9.73 -6.32
CA GLU A 185 -24.08 -9.42 -7.25
C GLU A 185 -24.43 -8.18 -8.07
N ALA A 186 -25.66 -8.11 -8.59
CA ALA A 186 -26.14 -6.93 -9.30
C ALA A 186 -26.16 -5.68 -8.41
N ARG A 187 -26.50 -5.83 -7.11
CA ARG A 187 -26.41 -4.75 -6.11
C ARG A 187 -24.98 -4.24 -5.93
N LEU A 188 -24.00 -5.16 -5.84
CA LEU A 188 -22.58 -4.80 -5.74
C LEU A 188 -22.06 -4.12 -7.01
N GLN A 189 -22.49 -4.59 -8.19
CA GLN A 189 -22.14 -3.99 -9.48
C GLN A 189 -22.71 -2.58 -9.61
N LEU A 190 -23.97 -2.36 -9.21
CA LEU A 190 -24.57 -1.02 -9.17
C LEU A 190 -23.82 -0.11 -8.20
N ALA A 191 -23.47 -0.59 -7.01
CA ALA A 191 -22.68 0.18 -6.05
C ALA A 191 -21.28 0.55 -6.61
N SER A 192 -20.66 -0.33 -7.39
CA SER A 192 -19.39 -0.07 -8.08
C SER A 192 -19.54 1.01 -9.15
N LEU A 193 -20.63 0.97 -9.93
CA LEU A 193 -20.95 2.02 -10.90
C LEU A 193 -21.17 3.36 -10.21
N VAL A 194 -21.92 3.41 -9.11
CA VAL A 194 -22.16 4.64 -8.35
C VAL A 194 -20.85 5.29 -7.90
N ARG A 195 -19.88 4.49 -7.42
CA ARG A 195 -18.54 5.00 -7.06
C ARG A 195 -17.81 5.56 -8.28
N SER A 196 -17.83 4.84 -9.40
CA SER A 196 -17.21 5.30 -10.65
C SER A 196 -17.79 6.65 -11.12
N VAL A 197 -19.11 6.85 -10.99
CA VAL A 197 -19.78 8.12 -11.29
C VAL A 197 -19.37 9.23 -10.32
N GLN A 198 -19.22 8.91 -9.03
CA GLN A 198 -18.73 9.86 -8.03
C GLN A 198 -17.30 10.32 -8.35
N ASP A 199 -16.44 9.40 -8.79
CA ASP A 199 -15.07 9.71 -9.18
C ASP A 199 -14.99 10.62 -10.40
N GLN A 200 -15.97 10.50 -11.32
CA GLN A 200 -16.11 11.36 -12.50
C GLN A 200 -16.85 12.69 -12.24
N SER A 201 -17.44 12.89 -11.06
CA SER A 201 -18.26 14.07 -10.78
C SER A 201 -17.49 15.39 -10.89
N ARG A 202 -16.20 15.38 -10.50
CA ARG A 202 -15.31 16.53 -10.70
C ARG A 202 -15.08 16.81 -12.17
N THR A 203 -14.77 15.77 -12.96
CA THR A 203 -14.57 15.89 -14.41
C THR A 203 -15.82 16.43 -15.10
N ALA A 204 -17.00 15.94 -14.71
CA ALA A 204 -18.28 16.42 -15.22
C ALA A 204 -18.49 17.92 -14.97
N ALA A 205 -18.25 18.40 -13.74
CA ALA A 205 -18.33 19.82 -13.42
C ALA A 205 -17.33 20.66 -14.26
N VAL A 206 -16.11 20.15 -14.45
CA VAL A 206 -15.08 20.82 -15.24
C VAL A 206 -15.48 20.97 -16.70
N LEU A 207 -15.94 19.88 -17.31
CA LEU A 207 -16.39 19.88 -18.70
C LEU A 207 -17.61 20.79 -18.90
N TYR A 208 -18.54 20.79 -17.94
CA TYR A 208 -19.72 21.64 -18.00
C TYR A 208 -19.37 23.13 -18.04
N HIS A 209 -18.47 23.61 -17.18
CA HIS A 209 -18.10 25.03 -17.23
C HIS A 209 -17.19 25.37 -18.44
N ARG A 210 -16.43 24.41 -18.96
CA ARG A 210 -15.71 24.60 -20.24
C ARG A 210 -16.71 24.79 -21.38
N GLU A 211 -17.75 23.96 -21.42
CA GLU A 211 -18.85 24.09 -22.39
C GLU A 211 -19.59 25.42 -22.25
N LEU A 212 -19.86 25.90 -21.03
CA LEU A 212 -20.39 27.25 -20.78
C LEU A 212 -19.47 28.35 -21.33
N SER A 213 -18.16 28.19 -21.22
CA SER A 213 -17.18 29.16 -21.75
C SER A 213 -17.14 29.17 -23.28
N GLU A 214 -17.36 28.02 -23.91
CA GLU A 214 -17.40 27.87 -25.36
C GLU A 214 -18.70 28.38 -25.97
N LYS A 215 -19.84 28.04 -25.35
CA LYS A 215 -21.18 28.38 -25.87
C LYS A 215 -21.68 29.75 -25.40
N GLY A 216 -21.23 30.24 -24.24
CA GLY A 216 -21.68 31.50 -23.66
C GLY A 216 -23.21 31.57 -23.58
N ASP A 217 -23.79 32.65 -24.08
CA ASP A 217 -25.24 32.88 -24.09
C ASP A 217 -26.05 31.86 -24.90
N GLN A 218 -25.39 31.09 -25.79
CA GLN A 218 -26.05 30.00 -26.53
C GLN A 218 -26.23 28.73 -25.69
N HIS A 219 -25.60 28.65 -24.52
CA HIS A 219 -25.79 27.53 -23.61
C HIS A 219 -27.20 27.59 -23.00
N PRO A 220 -27.98 26.50 -23.00
CA PRO A 220 -29.36 26.50 -22.49
C PRO A 220 -29.47 26.97 -21.03
N ASP A 221 -28.44 26.68 -20.23
CA ASP A 221 -28.39 27.09 -18.82
C ASP A 221 -27.75 28.46 -18.57
N ALA A 222 -27.30 29.19 -19.60
CA ALA A 222 -26.63 30.49 -19.42
C ALA A 222 -27.41 31.49 -18.53
N PRO A 223 -28.76 31.62 -18.64
CA PRO A 223 -29.52 32.53 -17.78
C PRO A 223 -29.42 32.23 -16.29
N ARG A 224 -29.14 30.97 -15.91
CA ARG A 224 -29.01 30.56 -14.50
C ARG A 224 -27.74 31.08 -13.84
N TRP A 225 -26.72 31.37 -14.65
CA TRP A 225 -25.40 31.82 -14.22
C TRP A 225 -25.24 33.34 -14.26
N LYS A 226 -26.36 34.09 -14.38
CA LYS A 226 -26.36 35.56 -14.52
C LYS A 226 -25.57 36.27 -13.43
N LYS A 227 -25.69 35.83 -12.17
CA LYS A 227 -24.96 36.43 -11.05
C LYS A 227 -23.44 36.32 -11.20
N ALA A 228 -22.95 35.18 -11.71
CA ALA A 228 -21.53 34.99 -11.96
C ALA A 228 -21.06 35.89 -13.12
N ALA A 229 -21.84 35.97 -14.20
CA ALA A 229 -21.57 36.86 -15.32
C ALA A 229 -21.55 38.35 -14.92
N GLU A 230 -22.46 38.77 -14.03
CA GLU A 230 -22.51 40.14 -13.51
C GLU A 230 -21.32 40.46 -12.58
N ALA A 231 -20.86 39.49 -11.80
CA ALA A 231 -19.70 39.66 -10.91
C ALA A 231 -18.36 39.68 -11.64
N PHE A 232 -18.27 38.99 -12.78
CA PHE A 232 -17.07 38.90 -13.62
C PHE A 232 -17.41 39.18 -15.09
N PRO A 233 -17.73 40.43 -15.44
CA PRO A 233 -18.23 40.78 -16.78
C PRO A 233 -17.19 40.60 -17.90
N ASP A 234 -15.90 40.65 -17.54
CA ASP A 234 -14.79 40.51 -18.49
C ASP A 234 -14.35 39.05 -18.69
N ALA A 235 -14.86 38.13 -17.88
CA ALA A 235 -14.55 36.70 -17.97
C ALA A 235 -15.54 35.99 -18.91
N LYS A 236 -15.10 34.91 -19.56
CA LYS A 236 -16.04 34.00 -20.24
C LYS A 236 -16.99 33.41 -19.21
N LEU A 237 -18.23 33.10 -19.62
CA LEU A 237 -19.28 32.67 -18.70
C LEU A 237 -18.85 31.53 -17.78
N GLY A 238 -18.21 30.49 -18.31
CA GLY A 238 -17.74 29.39 -17.47
C GLY A 238 -16.59 29.78 -16.53
N ASP A 239 -15.65 30.61 -16.97
CA ASP A 239 -14.59 31.14 -16.11
C ASP A 239 -15.18 32.01 -14.98
N ALA A 240 -16.19 32.83 -15.30
CA ALA A 240 -16.94 33.62 -14.32
C ALA A 240 -17.64 32.71 -13.28
N VAL A 241 -18.27 31.63 -13.73
CA VAL A 241 -18.89 30.63 -12.86
C VAL A 241 -17.85 29.97 -11.95
N VAL A 242 -16.69 29.59 -12.50
CA VAL A 242 -15.62 28.99 -11.71
C VAL A 242 -15.10 29.94 -10.64
N GLN A 243 -14.86 31.21 -10.99
CA GLN A 243 -14.37 32.21 -10.04
C GLN A 243 -15.42 32.55 -8.95
N PHE A 244 -16.67 32.76 -9.35
CA PHE A 244 -17.75 33.12 -8.42
C PHE A 244 -18.05 32.00 -7.41
N TYR A 245 -18.17 30.76 -7.91
CA TYR A 245 -18.53 29.61 -7.10
C TYR A 245 -17.34 28.82 -6.56
N LYS A 246 -16.11 29.20 -6.92
CA LYS A 246 -14.87 28.49 -6.55
C LYS A 246 -14.91 27.02 -7.00
N LEU A 247 -15.33 26.79 -8.24
CA LEU A 247 -15.34 25.45 -8.84
C LEU A 247 -13.92 24.96 -9.14
N PRO A 248 -13.71 23.64 -9.26
CA PRO A 248 -12.47 23.12 -9.80
C PRO A 248 -12.30 23.53 -11.27
N GLU A 249 -11.16 24.12 -11.65
CA GLU A 249 -10.81 24.45 -13.05
C GLU A 249 -10.25 23.26 -13.83
N LEU A 250 -9.59 22.36 -13.09
CA LEU A 250 -8.89 21.19 -13.61
C LEU A 250 -9.60 19.91 -13.18
N THR A 251 -9.62 18.94 -14.08
CA THR A 251 -9.98 17.55 -13.77
C THR A 251 -8.95 16.95 -12.81
N LYS A 252 -9.29 15.86 -12.09
CA LYS A 252 -8.32 15.14 -11.25
C LYS A 252 -7.07 14.73 -12.04
N ALA A 253 -7.27 14.28 -13.29
CA ALA A 253 -6.19 13.84 -14.16
C ALA A 253 -5.25 15.00 -14.55
N GLU A 254 -5.80 16.16 -14.88
CA GLU A 254 -5.01 17.36 -15.18
C GLU A 254 -4.28 17.89 -13.95
N GLU A 255 -4.91 17.89 -12.77
CA GLU A 255 -4.21 18.26 -11.52
C GLU A 255 -3.04 17.34 -11.21
N LEU A 256 -3.23 16.02 -11.35
CA LEU A 256 -2.17 15.04 -11.14
C LEU A 256 -1.03 15.24 -12.13
N ARG A 257 -1.34 15.56 -13.39
CA ARG A 257 -0.35 15.88 -14.41
C ARG A 257 0.41 17.15 -14.07
N ALA A 258 -0.30 18.23 -13.72
CA ALA A 258 0.31 19.50 -13.35
C ALA A 258 1.22 19.36 -12.11
N LYS A 259 0.83 18.56 -11.11
CA LYS A 259 1.67 18.25 -9.95
C LYS A 259 2.94 17.51 -10.34
N ARG A 260 2.83 16.47 -11.19
CA ARG A 260 4.00 15.72 -11.69
C ARG A 260 4.97 16.59 -12.50
N GLU A 261 4.44 17.55 -13.26
CA GLU A 261 5.24 18.50 -14.03
C GLU A 261 5.95 19.53 -13.12
N LEU A 262 5.29 19.97 -12.02
CA LEU A 262 5.87 20.88 -11.02
C LEU A 262 6.92 20.22 -10.11
N GLU A 263 6.78 18.93 -9.82
CA GLU A 263 7.71 18.17 -8.97
C GLU A 263 9.02 17.77 -9.67
N GLY A 264 9.22 18.20 -10.93
CA GLY A 264 10.47 17.97 -11.66
C GLY A 264 10.58 16.53 -12.15
N GLY A 265 9.91 16.25 -13.26
CA GLY A 265 9.99 14.97 -13.94
C GLY A 265 11.42 14.58 -14.29
N ASN A 266 11.95 13.61 -13.54
CA ASN A 266 12.88 12.63 -14.08
C ASN A 266 12.16 11.28 -13.97
N GLY A 267 11.99 10.62 -15.12
CA GLY A 267 11.26 9.36 -15.20
C GLY A 267 11.72 8.36 -14.15
N GLY A 268 10.82 8.01 -13.24
CA GLY A 268 10.99 6.99 -12.24
C GLY A 268 9.66 6.29 -12.07
N ASP A 269 9.59 5.08 -12.63
CA ASP A 269 8.61 4.02 -12.45
C ASP A 269 7.32 4.43 -11.73
N GLY A 270 6.30 4.72 -12.53
CA GLY A 270 4.96 5.03 -12.06
C GLY A 270 4.32 3.83 -11.34
N GLU A 271 4.61 3.67 -10.05
CA GLU A 271 3.62 3.21 -9.08
C GLU A 271 2.54 4.30 -9.01
N GLY A 272 1.63 4.26 -9.97
CA GLY A 272 0.39 4.99 -9.88
C GLY A 272 -0.41 4.41 -8.74
N ASP A 273 -0.50 5.15 -7.64
CA ASP A 273 -1.53 5.03 -6.61
C ASP A 273 -2.90 5.36 -7.26
N GLY A 274 -3.33 4.44 -8.14
CA GLY A 274 -4.63 4.42 -8.77
C GLY A 274 -5.62 3.89 -7.76
N GLU A 275 -6.18 4.80 -6.98
CA GLU A 275 -7.59 4.84 -6.59
C GLU A 275 -8.29 3.46 -6.69
N LYS A 276 -8.03 2.59 -5.69
CA LYS A 276 -8.79 1.37 -5.31
C LYS A 276 -9.62 0.70 -6.41
N GLY A 277 -9.06 0.49 -7.59
CA GLY A 277 -9.45 -0.63 -8.43
C GLY A 277 -9.08 -1.88 -7.63
N HIS A 278 -10.00 -2.83 -7.46
CA HIS A 278 -9.71 -4.10 -6.83
C HIS A 278 -8.64 -4.85 -7.64
N THR A 279 -7.37 -4.51 -7.47
CA THR A 279 -6.29 -5.45 -7.66
C THR A 279 -6.52 -6.49 -6.57
N PRO A 280 -6.80 -7.76 -6.91
CA PRO A 280 -6.85 -8.80 -5.90
C PRO A 280 -5.59 -8.69 -5.06
N ARG A 281 -5.70 -8.69 -3.71
CA ARG A 281 -4.55 -8.50 -2.78
C ARG A 281 -3.32 -9.31 -3.17
N PHE A 282 -3.55 -10.45 -3.82
CA PHE A 282 -2.56 -11.29 -4.47
C PHE A 282 -1.63 -10.55 -5.45
N PHE A 283 -2.17 -9.82 -6.43
CA PHE A 283 -1.38 -9.11 -7.45
C PHE A 283 -0.64 -7.91 -6.87
N ALA A 284 -1.23 -7.21 -5.90
CA ALA A 284 -0.56 -6.14 -5.17
C ALA A 284 0.66 -6.68 -4.37
N ASN A 285 0.50 -7.84 -3.71
CA ASN A 285 1.59 -8.48 -2.99
C ASN A 285 2.68 -9.01 -3.95
N LEU A 286 2.31 -9.54 -5.11
CA LEU A 286 3.26 -10.02 -6.10
C LEU A 286 4.06 -8.87 -6.73
N SER A 287 3.41 -7.72 -7.01
CA SER A 287 4.10 -6.50 -7.48
C SER A 287 5.08 -6.00 -6.44
N ALA A 288 4.64 -5.80 -5.20
CA ALA A 288 5.50 -5.32 -4.12
C ALA A 288 6.70 -6.26 -3.85
N LEU A 289 6.50 -7.58 -3.96
CA LEU A 289 7.59 -8.56 -3.85
C LEU A 289 8.56 -8.51 -5.04
N LYS A 290 8.03 -8.28 -6.25
CA LYS A 290 8.84 -8.11 -7.46
C LYS A 290 9.71 -6.85 -7.36
N ASP A 291 9.12 -5.73 -6.96
CA ASP A 291 9.81 -4.44 -6.86
C ASP A 291 10.87 -4.48 -5.74
N ALA A 292 10.58 -5.17 -4.63
CA ALA A 292 11.56 -5.44 -3.58
C ALA A 292 12.71 -6.34 -4.07
N ALA A 293 12.41 -7.36 -4.87
CA ALA A 293 13.42 -8.26 -5.44
C ALA A 293 14.30 -7.54 -6.48
N GLU A 294 13.73 -6.71 -7.34
CA GLU A 294 14.48 -5.91 -8.31
C GLU A 294 15.40 -4.90 -7.61
N LYS A 295 14.90 -4.16 -6.61
CA LYS A 295 15.72 -3.26 -5.79
C LYS A 295 16.83 -4.01 -5.03
N ALA A 296 16.55 -5.19 -4.49
CA ALA A 296 17.56 -6.00 -3.81
C ALA A 296 18.63 -6.54 -4.78
N ALA A 297 18.23 -6.97 -5.98
CA ALA A 297 19.14 -7.44 -7.03
C ALA A 297 20.04 -6.34 -7.56
N GLU A 298 19.53 -5.11 -7.69
CA GLU A 298 20.30 -3.96 -8.17
C GLU A 298 21.30 -3.44 -7.11
N ASN A 299 20.95 -3.53 -5.83
CA ASN A 299 21.77 -3.03 -4.74
C ASN A 299 22.84 -4.03 -4.27
N ALA A 300 22.57 -5.34 -4.36
CA ALA A 300 23.51 -6.39 -3.95
C ALA A 300 24.93 -6.26 -4.56
N PRO A 301 25.13 -5.99 -5.87
CA PRO A 301 26.47 -5.82 -6.44
C PRO A 301 27.15 -4.50 -6.05
N LYS A 302 26.40 -3.50 -5.58
CA LYS A 302 26.91 -2.16 -5.20
C LYS A 302 27.45 -2.11 -3.76
N LEU A 303 27.19 -3.15 -2.95
CA LEU A 303 27.67 -3.24 -1.57
C LEU A 303 29.19 -3.53 -1.51
N LYS A 304 29.90 -2.87 -0.59
CA LYS A 304 31.38 -2.96 -0.51
C LYS A 304 31.87 -4.19 0.26
N GLU A 305 31.13 -4.62 1.28
CA GLU A 305 31.50 -5.76 2.12
C GLU A 305 30.83 -7.06 1.64
N GLU A 306 31.60 -8.15 1.58
CA GLU A 306 31.09 -9.44 1.06
C GLU A 306 30.05 -10.08 2.00
N THR A 307 30.11 -9.76 3.29
CA THR A 307 29.09 -10.10 4.30
C THR A 307 27.74 -9.46 4.01
N ASP A 308 27.73 -8.21 3.55
CA ASP A 308 26.51 -7.49 3.18
C ASP A 308 25.96 -8.00 1.85
N LYS A 309 26.83 -8.31 0.89
CA LYS A 309 26.42 -8.99 -0.35
C LYS A 309 25.80 -10.35 -0.10
N ALA A 310 26.37 -11.14 0.81
CA ALA A 310 25.83 -12.44 1.19
C ALA A 310 24.45 -12.33 1.84
N THR A 311 24.25 -11.30 2.68
CA THR A 311 22.96 -10.99 3.29
C THR A 311 21.93 -10.58 2.25
N ALA A 312 22.29 -9.65 1.35
CA ALA A 312 21.42 -9.20 0.27
C ALA A 312 21.05 -10.34 -0.70
N ARG A 313 21.98 -11.25 -1.01
CA ARG A 313 21.72 -12.46 -1.82
C ARG A 313 20.75 -13.43 -1.11
N ALA A 314 20.86 -13.58 0.20
CA ALA A 314 19.96 -14.44 0.98
C ALA A 314 18.54 -13.86 1.09
N GLU A 315 18.43 -12.54 1.21
CA GLU A 315 17.15 -11.82 1.19
C GLU A 315 16.49 -11.91 -0.20
N LEU A 316 17.25 -11.68 -1.28
CA LEU A 316 16.78 -11.85 -2.65
C LEU A 316 16.25 -13.27 -2.91
N LYS A 317 16.97 -14.29 -2.44
CA LYS A 317 16.53 -15.68 -2.55
C LYS A 317 15.21 -15.93 -1.82
N THR A 318 15.04 -15.36 -0.62
CA THR A 318 13.80 -15.48 0.16
C THR A 318 12.62 -14.80 -0.52
N LEU A 319 12.84 -13.64 -1.14
CA LEU A 319 11.82 -12.93 -1.92
C LEU A 319 11.40 -13.74 -3.15
N MET A 320 12.37 -14.28 -3.90
CA MET A 320 12.09 -15.14 -5.05
C MET A 320 11.34 -16.44 -4.68
N GLU A 321 11.72 -17.10 -3.58
CA GLU A 321 11.01 -18.29 -3.09
C GLU A 321 9.57 -17.96 -2.67
N SER A 322 9.35 -16.78 -2.08
CA SER A 322 8.00 -16.30 -1.71
C SER A 322 7.16 -16.03 -2.96
N MET A 323 7.72 -15.41 -3.99
CA MET A 323 7.06 -15.22 -5.30
C MET A 323 6.72 -16.57 -5.97
N ALA A 324 7.64 -17.53 -5.95
CA ALA A 324 7.43 -18.85 -6.54
C ALA A 324 6.34 -19.66 -5.79
N ALA A 325 6.26 -19.54 -4.46
CA ALA A 325 5.20 -20.17 -3.68
C ALA A 325 3.81 -19.58 -4.02
N ILE A 326 3.74 -18.26 -4.19
CA ILE A 326 2.52 -17.52 -4.58
C ILE A 326 2.09 -17.93 -6.00
N LEU A 327 3.02 -18.11 -6.94
CA LEU A 327 2.73 -18.55 -8.30
C LEU A 327 2.28 -20.02 -8.40
N LYS A 328 2.70 -20.90 -7.48
CA LYS A 328 2.28 -22.32 -7.43
C LYS A 328 0.87 -22.53 -6.89
N THR A 329 0.30 -21.53 -6.22
CA THR A 329 -1.08 -21.56 -5.72
C THR A 329 -2.11 -21.08 -6.74
N LEU A 330 -1.66 -20.72 -7.95
CA LEU A 330 -2.47 -20.41 -9.14
C LEU A 330 -2.54 -21.63 -10.07
#